data_AF-A0A954IS63-F1
#
_entry.id   AF-A0A954IS63-F1
#
_cell.length_a   1.000
_cell.length_b   1.000
_cell.length_c   1.000
_cell.angle_alpha   90.00
_cell.angle_beta   90.00
_cell.angle_gamma   90.00
#
_symmetry.space_group_name_H-M   'P 1'
#
loop_
_entity.id
_entity.type
_entity.pdbx_description
1 polymer ?
#
loop_
_entity_poly.entity_id
_entity_poly.type
_entity_poly.pdbx_seq_one_letter_code
_entity_poly.pdbx_strand_id
1 'polypeptide(L)'
;MSDSRTNQSFVPGFTRRHWMQAAVAQAVGWSCLSGWQPEAKAADYAPLNRYPRMVHEWYIDQVRLAERRKLKRLEQLKTKADAEAYVKSVQDRIRQSFGPEPKRTP
;
A
#
# COMPACT_ATOMS: atom_id res chain seq x y z
N MET A 1 -13.14 41.38 -64.83
CA MET A 1 -14.37 41.65 -64.05
C MET A 1 -14.32 40.68 -62.86
N SER A 2 -13.77 41.08 -61.70
CA SER A 2 -14.50 41.77 -60.61
C SER A 2 -15.79 41.01 -60.28
N ASP A 3 -15.99 40.43 -59.09
CA ASP A 3 -15.85 41.10 -57.81
C ASP A 3 -15.59 40.17 -56.63
N SER A 4 -14.86 40.71 -55.67
CA SER A 4 -14.72 40.30 -54.28
C SER A 4 -16.05 40.13 -53.55
N ARG A 5 -16.18 39.07 -52.74
CA ARG A 5 -16.97 39.12 -51.49
C ARG A 5 -16.47 38.09 -50.49
N THR A 6 -15.64 38.61 -49.58
CA THR A 6 -15.38 38.10 -48.23
C THR A 6 -16.68 37.63 -47.56
N ASN A 7 -16.84 36.33 -47.38
CA ASN A 7 -17.90 35.79 -46.54
C ASN A 7 -17.34 35.58 -45.13
N GLN A 8 -17.40 36.64 -44.31
CA GLN A 8 -17.22 36.53 -42.86
C GLN A 8 -18.40 35.74 -42.30
N SER A 9 -18.22 34.44 -42.08
CA SER A 9 -19.17 33.66 -41.29
C SER A 9 -19.01 34.02 -39.82
N PHE A 10 -19.90 34.90 -39.37
CA PHE A 10 -20.24 35.19 -37.98
C PHE A 10 -20.26 33.91 -37.13
N VAL A 11 -19.33 33.78 -36.18
CA VAL A 11 -19.33 32.67 -35.20
C VAL A 11 -20.49 32.93 -34.22
N PRO A 12 -21.53 32.08 -34.17
CA PRO A 12 -22.64 32.31 -33.26
C PRO A 12 -22.16 32.17 -31.80
N GLY A 13 -22.46 33.20 -31.02
CA GLY A 13 -21.93 33.45 -29.68
C GLY A 13 -22.15 32.31 -28.68
N PHE A 14 -21.04 31.92 -28.04
CA PHE A 14 -20.99 31.08 -26.85
C PHE A 14 -21.88 31.69 -25.74
N THR A 15 -23.10 31.18 -25.56
CA THR A 15 -24.10 31.80 -24.67
C THR A 15 -24.21 31.03 -23.36
N ARG A 16 -24.32 31.72 -22.21
CA ARG A 16 -24.46 31.11 -20.85
C ARG A 16 -25.53 30.00 -20.76
N ARG A 17 -26.57 30.06 -21.58
CA ARG A 17 -27.62 29.04 -21.68
C ARG A 17 -27.06 27.67 -22.10
N HIS A 18 -26.09 27.63 -23.02
CA HIS A 18 -25.41 26.39 -23.41
C HIS A 18 -24.61 25.78 -22.25
N TRP A 19 -23.97 26.63 -21.44
CA TRP A 19 -23.27 26.20 -20.22
C TRP A 19 -24.24 25.64 -19.17
N MET A 20 -25.39 26.29 -18.95
CA MET A 20 -26.41 25.77 -18.03
C MET A 20 -27.01 24.44 -18.51
N GLN A 21 -27.25 24.28 -19.81
CA GLN A 21 -27.74 23.03 -20.37
C GLN A 21 -26.72 21.89 -20.24
N ALA A 22 -25.43 22.17 -20.46
CA ALA A 22 -24.35 21.18 -20.27
C ALA A 22 -24.18 20.76 -18.80
N ALA A 23 -24.38 21.68 -17.85
CA ALA A 23 -24.33 21.38 -16.42
C ALA A 23 -25.50 20.48 -15.98
N VAL A 24 -26.71 20.75 -16.47
CA VAL A 24 -27.89 19.92 -16.18
C VAL A 24 -27.76 18.52 -16.77
N ALA A 25 -27.22 18.39 -17.99
CA ALA A 25 -27.01 17.10 -18.63
C ALA A 25 -26.05 16.19 -17.84
N GLN A 26 -25.01 16.76 -17.22
CA GLN A 26 -24.09 16.01 -16.34
C GLN A 26 -24.76 15.56 -15.04
N ALA A 27 -25.58 16.41 -14.43
CA ALA A 27 -26.26 16.07 -13.18
C ALA A 27 -27.27 14.92 -13.35
N VAL A 28 -28.06 14.94 -14.43
CA VAL A 28 -29.04 13.89 -14.72
C VAL A 28 -28.37 12.58 -15.15
N GLY A 29 -27.31 12.66 -15.95
CA GLY A 29 -26.54 11.49 -16.37
C GLY A 29 -25.91 10.75 -15.19
N TRP A 30 -25.40 11.49 -14.19
CA TRP A 30 -24.80 10.90 -12.99
C TRP A 30 -25.84 10.17 -12.12
N SER A 31 -27.04 10.72 -11.95
CA SER A 31 -28.12 10.08 -11.18
C SER A 31 -28.66 8.81 -11.85
N CYS A 32 -28.65 8.74 -13.18
CA CYS A 32 -29.08 7.55 -13.91
C CYS A 32 -28.01 6.44 -13.85
N LEU A 33 -26.72 6.81 -13.89
CA LEU A 33 -25.59 5.88 -13.79
C LEU A 33 -25.28 5.43 -12.35
N SER A 34 -25.64 6.22 -11.32
CA SER A 34 -25.41 5.82 -9.92
C SER A 34 -26.27 4.64 -9.49
N GLY A 35 -27.42 4.42 -10.13
CA GLY A 35 -28.27 3.25 -9.87
C GLY A 35 -27.75 1.95 -10.49
N TRP A 36 -26.77 2.03 -11.40
CA TRP A 36 -26.16 0.89 -12.07
C TRP A 36 -24.70 0.69 -11.64
N GLN A 37 -24.37 1.03 -10.40
CA GLN A 37 -23.13 0.59 -9.79
C GLN A 37 -23.30 -0.90 -9.41
N PRO A 38 -22.58 -1.83 -10.06
CA PRO A 38 -22.52 -3.19 -9.57
C PRO A 38 -21.87 -3.14 -8.19
N GLU A 39 -22.65 -3.38 -7.16
CA GLU A 39 -22.16 -3.46 -5.80
C GLU A 39 -21.17 -4.61 -5.75
N ALA A 40 -19.89 -4.28 -5.59
CA ALA A 40 -18.84 -5.27 -5.42
C ALA A 40 -19.10 -5.98 -4.10
N LYS A 41 -19.88 -7.06 -4.14
CA LYS A 41 -20.07 -7.95 -3.01
C LYS A 41 -18.71 -8.53 -2.67
N ALA A 42 -18.09 -7.99 -1.63
CA ALA A 42 -17.02 -8.68 -0.94
C ALA A 42 -17.54 -10.07 -0.62
N ALA A 43 -16.88 -11.09 -1.17
CA ALA A 43 -17.25 -12.46 -0.90
C ALA A 43 -17.15 -12.70 0.61
N ASP A 44 -18.28 -13.05 1.22
CA ASP A 44 -18.39 -13.38 2.64
C ASP A 44 -17.67 -14.72 2.88
N TYR A 45 -16.35 -14.67 3.00
CA TYR A 45 -15.57 -15.82 3.43
C TYR A 45 -15.71 -15.96 4.95
N ALA A 46 -16.24 -17.09 5.41
CA ALA A 46 -16.10 -17.47 6.80
C ALA A 46 -14.61 -17.40 7.18
N PRO A 47 -14.23 -16.76 8.31
CA PRO A 47 -12.84 -16.66 8.72
C PRO A 47 -12.23 -18.05 8.82
N LEU A 48 -11.44 -18.42 7.81
CA LEU A 48 -10.74 -19.68 7.82
C LEU A 48 -9.65 -19.53 8.87
N ASN A 49 -9.83 -20.17 10.02
CA ASN A 49 -8.85 -20.16 11.08
C ASN A 49 -7.62 -20.96 10.63
N ARG A 50 -6.75 -20.34 9.82
CA ARG A 50 -5.58 -20.98 9.19
C ARG A 50 -4.57 -21.46 10.22
N TYR A 51 -4.58 -20.86 11.42
CA TYR A 51 -3.72 -21.23 12.54
C TYR A 51 -4.56 -21.31 13.81
N PRO A 52 -4.86 -22.52 14.32
CA PRO A 52 -5.56 -22.69 15.58
C PRO A 52 -4.92 -21.83 16.68
N ARG A 53 -5.73 -21.23 17.55
CA ARG A 53 -5.25 -20.31 18.61
C ARG A 53 -4.09 -20.90 19.41
N MET A 54 -4.12 -22.21 19.68
CA MET A 54 -3.05 -22.91 20.39
C MET A 54 -1.67 -22.80 19.70
N VAL A 55 -1.61 -22.90 18.37
CA VAL A 55 -0.36 -22.78 17.62
C VAL A 55 0.14 -21.33 17.65
N HIS A 56 -0.78 -20.37 17.52
CA HIS A 56 -0.45 -18.95 17.61
C HIS A 56 0.15 -18.58 18.98
N GLU A 57 -0.51 -18.97 20.07
CA GLU A 57 -0.02 -18.74 21.44
C GLU A 57 1.34 -19.42 21.66
N TRP A 58 1.53 -20.64 21.13
CA TRP A 58 2.83 -21.32 21.22
C TRP A 58 3.95 -20.52 20.54
N TYR A 59 3.73 -19.98 19.34
CA TYR A 59 4.72 -19.14 18.66
C TYR A 59 5.01 -17.85 19.43
N ILE A 60 3.99 -17.21 20.01
CA ILE A 60 4.16 -16.05 20.89
C ILE A 60 5.09 -16.41 22.05
N ASP A 61 4.88 -17.56 22.69
CA ASP A 61 5.72 -18.01 23.80
C ASP A 61 7.16 -18.32 23.37
N GLN A 62 7.36 -18.90 22.18
CA GLN A 62 8.71 -19.11 21.63
C GLN A 62 9.44 -17.79 21.40
N VAL A 63 8.77 -16.77 20.86
CA VAL A 63 9.36 -15.44 20.65
C VAL A 63 9.73 -14.80 21.99
N ARG A 64 8.82 -14.84 22.97
CA ARG A 64 9.08 -14.34 24.33
C ARG A 64 10.26 -15.06 25.00
N LEU A 65 10.37 -16.37 24.83
CA LEU A 65 11.50 -17.15 25.34
C LEU A 65 12.82 -16.74 24.68
N ALA A 66 12.83 -16.56 23.37
CA ALA A 66 14.01 -16.09 22.63
C ALA A 66 14.43 -14.69 23.09
N GLU A 67 13.48 -13.78 23.30
CA GLU A 67 13.75 -12.44 23.82
C GLU A 67 14.34 -12.48 25.23
N ARG A 68 13.77 -13.25 26.15
CA ARG A 68 14.33 -13.39 27.50
C ARG A 68 15.77 -13.92 27.48
N ARG A 69 16.09 -14.87 26.61
CA ARG A 69 17.46 -15.37 26.42
C ARG A 69 18.40 -14.28 25.89
N LYS A 70 17.92 -13.45 24.95
CA LYS A 70 18.66 -12.29 24.42
C LYS A 70 18.97 -11.30 25.53
N LEU A 71 17.97 -10.89 26.31
CA LEU A 71 18.12 -9.89 27.38
C LEU A 71 19.12 -10.35 28.44
N LYS A 72 19.00 -11.59 28.94
CA LYS A 72 19.97 -12.17 29.88
C LYS A 72 21.41 -12.12 29.37
N ARG A 73 21.62 -12.33 28.07
CA ARG A 73 22.95 -12.26 27.47
C ARG A 73 23.46 -10.83 27.37
N LEU A 74 22.58 -9.87 27.06
CA LEU A 74 22.93 -8.45 26.99
C LEU A 74 23.27 -7.89 28.38
N GLU A 75 22.56 -8.29 29.43
CA GLU A 75 22.84 -7.92 30.83
C GLU A 75 24.21 -8.38 31.31
N GLN A 76 24.76 -9.44 30.71
CA GLN A 76 26.08 -9.97 31.05
C GLN A 76 27.23 -9.22 30.36
N LEU A 77 26.94 -8.38 29.35
CA LEU A 77 27.97 -7.62 28.64
C LEU A 77 28.42 -6.44 29.50
N LYS A 78 29.70 -6.45 29.90
CA LYS A 78 30.27 -5.40 30.77
C LYS A 78 31.34 -4.58 30.08
N THR A 79 31.97 -5.15 29.06
CA THR A 79 33.12 -4.54 28.39
C THR A 79 32.85 -4.33 26.91
N LYS A 80 33.65 -3.44 26.31
CA LYS A 80 33.63 -3.21 24.85
C LYS A 80 33.93 -4.51 24.08
N ALA A 81 34.89 -5.31 24.57
CA ALA A 81 35.24 -6.59 23.97
C ALA A 81 34.07 -7.57 23.97
N ASP A 82 33.29 -7.63 25.05
CA ASP A 82 32.09 -8.49 25.11
C ASP A 82 31.04 -8.07 24.07
N ALA A 83 30.85 -6.76 23.89
CA ALA A 83 29.92 -6.22 22.90
C ALA A 83 30.36 -6.55 21.46
N GLU A 84 31.64 -6.42 21.15
CA GLU A 84 32.20 -6.77 19.84
C GLU A 84 32.06 -8.27 19.56
N ALA A 85 32.35 -9.12 20.56
CA ALA A 85 32.16 -10.56 20.46
C ALA A 85 30.67 -10.92 20.25
N TYR A 86 29.76 -10.23 20.93
CA TYR A 86 28.33 -10.41 20.74
C TYR A 86 27.90 -10.04 19.31
N VAL A 87 28.33 -8.88 18.79
CA VAL A 87 28.02 -8.44 17.42
C VAL A 87 28.51 -9.47 16.39
N LYS A 88 29.74 -9.95 16.53
CA LYS A 88 30.30 -10.99 15.65
C LYS A 88 29.43 -12.25 15.68
N SER A 89 29.02 -12.71 16.87
CA SER A 89 28.15 -13.87 17.02
C SER A 89 26.76 -13.68 16.39
N VAL A 90 26.24 -12.45 16.35
CA VAL A 90 24.97 -12.12 15.70
C VAL A 90 25.13 -12.20 14.19
N GLN A 91 26.19 -11.61 13.65
CA GLN A 91 26.49 -11.64 12.21
C GLN A 91 26.66 -13.08 11.69
N ASP A 92 27.34 -13.93 12.46
CA ASP A 92 27.51 -15.34 12.11
C ASP A 92 26.15 -16.08 12.06
N ARG A 93 25.28 -15.85 13.04
CA ARG A 93 23.92 -16.41 13.06
C ARG A 93 23.06 -15.91 11.90
N ILE A 94 23.15 -14.61 11.58
CA ILE A 94 22.46 -14.03 10.42
C ILE A 94 22.91 -14.73 9.14
N ARG A 95 24.23 -14.93 8.95
CA ARG A 95 24.77 -15.62 7.78
C ARG A 95 24.33 -17.08 7.71
N GLN A 96 24.23 -17.77 8.84
CA GLN A 96 23.73 -19.15 8.89
C GLN A 96 22.25 -19.25 8.53
N SER A 97 21.41 -18.31 8.99
CA SER A 97 19.96 -18.34 8.75
C SER A 97 19.56 -17.82 7.37
N PHE A 98 20.22 -16.76 6.89
CA PHE A 98 19.82 -16.03 5.68
C PHE A 98 20.79 -16.20 4.51
N GLY A 99 21.97 -16.78 4.72
CA GLY A 99 22.98 -16.94 3.69
C GLY A 99 23.92 -15.73 3.54
N PRO A 100 24.67 -15.65 2.42
CA PRO A 100 25.63 -14.57 2.20
C PRO A 100 24.95 -13.21 2.02
N GLU A 101 25.68 -12.13 2.32
CA GLU A 101 25.16 -10.76 2.20
C GLU A 101 24.86 -10.45 0.72
N PRO A 102 23.64 -9.97 0.39
CA PRO A 102 23.30 -9.63 -0.98
C PRO A 102 24.12 -8.43 -1.47
N LYS A 103 24.32 -8.33 -2.79
CA LYS A 103 24.96 -7.16 -3.39
C LYS A 103 24.15 -5.91 -3.05
N ARG A 104 24.77 -4.96 -2.36
CA ARG A 104 24.13 -3.68 -2.06
C ARG A 104 23.88 -2.94 -3.38
N THR A 105 22.63 -2.58 -3.63
CA THR A 105 22.26 -1.68 -4.71
C THR A 105 22.82 -0.28 -4.36
N PRO A 106 23.49 0.41 -5.30
CA PRO A 106 24.03 1.75 -5.05
C PRO A 106 22.95 2.78 -4.73
#